data_AF-A0A9E4ENG7-F1
#
_entry.id   AF-A0A9E4ENG7-F1
#
_cell.length_a   1.000
_cell.length_b   1.000
_cell.length_c   1.000
_cell.angle_alpha   90.00
_cell.angle_beta   90.00
_cell.angle_gamma   90.00
#
_symmetry.space_group_name_H-M   'P 1'
#
loop_
_entity.id
_entity.type
_entity.pdbx_description
1 polymer ?
#
loop_
_entity_poly.entity_id
_entity_poly.type
_entity_poly.pdbx_seq_one_letter_code
_entity_poly.pdbx_strand_id
1 'polypeptide(L)'
;MTRLYSHLFRILSILLGLFILVEVNHPQLSPQAQLSVFALLGLCLVFLKYPIHSNKSLQILDLFLVLAVVFCFGYVLTQTESFFQVYWLNGQSLGNRAGLEHALDHVVGLIGLILVLEATRRAIGLTLPLLAFAFLIYAAYGYILPDWLFPHRGYNWERIVSQTYLHSQGVFGIALKVMFTYVFLFVLFGTVLEETGATGYILNTARRIFRNSTGGPAKVAVISSGMMGSLSGSAVANTATTGTFTIPLMRSTGFRPTVAGGIEAAASSGGALVPPIMGAGAYMMLEIVEPAVTYLEIIKAALIPAILYYAALLLIVHFHAKRIGAPASDGDVQERPPRPRGLVVFLILGYTPFRAVSIALLFVLIVGAFSPTTRVGPRGMIRALERAAHGGVSLIAAASCVGIIIGVVTLTG
;
A
#
# COMPACT_ATOMS: atom_id res chain seq x y z
N MET A 1 14.67 0.95 -18.54
CA MET A 1 15.28 0.03 -17.56
C MET A 1 16.03 -1.07 -18.30
N THR A 2 17.24 -1.43 -17.88
CA THR A 2 17.99 -2.57 -18.43
C THR A 2 17.24 -3.87 -18.12
N ARG A 3 17.35 -4.89 -19.00
CA ARG A 3 16.67 -6.20 -18.82
C ARG A 3 16.95 -6.84 -17.46
N LEU A 4 18.10 -6.53 -16.85
CA LEU A 4 18.48 -7.00 -15.51
C LEU A 4 17.59 -6.41 -14.41
N TYR A 5 17.30 -5.11 -14.43
CA TYR A 5 16.48 -4.44 -13.40
C TYR A 5 15.05 -4.98 -13.39
N SER A 6 14.46 -5.20 -14.57
CA SER A 6 13.12 -5.76 -14.66
C SER A 6 13.06 -7.21 -14.16
N HIS A 7 14.11 -8.01 -14.39
CA HIS A 7 14.17 -9.37 -13.86
C HIS A 7 14.33 -9.39 -12.34
N LEU A 8 15.21 -8.54 -11.80
CA LEU A 8 15.43 -8.42 -10.36
C LEU A 8 14.15 -7.95 -9.64
N PHE A 9 13.48 -6.92 -10.18
CA PHE A 9 12.23 -6.41 -9.64
C PHE A 9 11.15 -7.50 -9.60
N ARG A 10 11.01 -8.27 -10.69
CA ARG A 10 10.08 -9.41 -10.73
C ARG A 10 10.38 -10.45 -9.66
N ILE A 11 11.64 -10.85 -9.53
CA ILE A 11 12.06 -11.87 -8.54
C ILE A 11 11.73 -11.39 -7.13
N LEU A 12 12.11 -10.16 -6.78
CA LEU A 12 11.84 -9.57 -5.47
C LEU A 12 10.34 -9.40 -5.20
N SER A 13 9.55 -9.07 -6.21
CA SER A 13 8.08 -8.96 -6.08
C SER A 13 7.43 -10.30 -5.76
N ILE A 14 7.88 -11.37 -6.43
CA ILE A 14 7.42 -12.73 -6.16
C ILE A 14 7.84 -13.17 -4.76
N LEU A 15 9.10 -12.92 -4.38
CA LEU A 15 9.61 -13.24 -3.05
C LEU A 15 8.82 -12.51 -1.95
N LEU A 16 8.54 -11.21 -2.13
CA LEU A 16 7.76 -10.42 -1.19
C LEU A 16 6.37 -11.02 -0.98
N GLY A 17 5.63 -11.29 -2.05
CA GLY A 17 4.28 -11.83 -1.92
C GLY A 17 4.25 -13.27 -1.38
N LEU A 18 5.19 -14.14 -1.78
CA LEU A 18 5.30 -15.49 -1.22
C LEU A 18 5.67 -15.45 0.26
N PHE A 19 6.63 -14.61 0.65
CA PHE A 19 7.05 -14.43 2.04
C PHE A 19 5.89 -14.05 2.93
N ILE A 20 5.08 -13.05 2.52
CA ILE A 20 3.92 -12.60 3.29
C ILE A 20 2.86 -13.70 3.38
N LEU A 21 2.60 -14.41 2.28
CA LEU A 21 1.63 -15.52 2.31
C LEU A 21 2.07 -16.65 3.24
N VAL A 22 3.37 -16.95 3.31
CA VAL A 22 3.88 -17.99 4.22
C VAL A 22 3.83 -17.50 5.66
N GLU A 23 4.49 -16.39 5.98
CA GLU A 23 4.64 -15.94 7.37
C GLU A 23 3.32 -15.48 8.00
N VAL A 24 2.38 -14.90 7.25
CA VAL A 24 1.08 -14.52 7.83
C VAL A 24 0.23 -15.75 8.18
N ASN A 25 0.34 -16.86 7.43
CA ASN A 25 -0.43 -18.08 7.70
C ASN A 25 0.29 -19.05 8.64
N HIS A 26 1.61 -19.09 8.55
CA HIS A 26 2.50 -19.95 9.33
C HIS A 26 3.71 -19.13 9.80
N PRO A 27 3.54 -18.30 10.85
CA PRO A 27 4.61 -17.47 11.37
C PRO A 27 5.73 -18.36 11.92
N GLN A 28 6.92 -18.25 11.34
CA GLN A 28 8.12 -18.99 11.75
C GLN A 28 9.17 -18.06 12.34
N LEU A 29 9.25 -16.83 11.82
CA LEU A 29 10.20 -15.83 12.29
C LEU A 29 9.67 -15.08 13.52
N SER A 30 10.59 -14.55 14.32
CA SER A 30 10.24 -13.63 15.40
C SER A 30 9.55 -12.37 14.86
N PRO A 31 8.72 -11.69 15.66
CA PRO A 31 7.93 -10.56 15.19
C PRO A 31 8.73 -9.40 14.58
N GLN A 32 9.95 -9.17 15.06
CA GLN A 32 10.82 -8.11 14.51
C GLN A 32 11.53 -8.57 13.23
N ALA A 33 11.96 -9.82 13.17
CA ALA A 33 12.63 -10.37 11.99
C ALA A 33 11.70 -10.46 10.78
N GLN A 34 10.44 -10.88 10.95
CA GLN A 34 9.47 -10.89 9.85
C GLN A 34 9.29 -9.50 9.24
N LEU A 35 9.25 -8.45 10.08
CA LEU A 35 9.12 -7.06 9.64
C LEU A 35 10.40 -6.55 9.01
N SER A 36 11.56 -7.01 9.49
CA SER A 36 12.84 -6.72 8.85
C SER A 36 12.91 -7.26 7.43
N VAL A 37 12.54 -8.52 7.21
CA VAL A 37 12.50 -9.12 5.86
C VAL A 37 11.47 -8.42 4.96
N PHE A 38 10.29 -8.12 5.51
CA PHE A 38 9.26 -7.40 4.78
C PHE A 38 9.72 -6.00 4.32
N ALA A 39 10.32 -5.21 5.22
CA ALA A 39 10.90 -3.92 4.88
C ALA A 39 12.10 -4.04 3.93
N LEU A 40 12.98 -5.03 4.13
CA LEU A 40 14.11 -5.29 3.24
C LEU A 40 13.64 -5.47 1.80
N LEU A 41 12.69 -6.38 1.58
CA LEU A 41 12.17 -6.66 0.24
C LEU A 41 11.42 -5.44 -0.33
N GLY A 42 10.59 -4.78 0.48
CA GLY A 42 9.84 -3.60 0.08
C GLY A 42 10.72 -2.41 -0.31
N LEU A 43 11.71 -2.05 0.52
CA LEU A 43 12.61 -0.93 0.27
C LEU A 43 13.56 -1.20 -0.91
N CYS A 44 14.02 -2.44 -1.09
CA CYS A 44 14.76 -2.82 -2.30
C CYS A 44 13.92 -2.55 -3.57
N LEU A 45 12.65 -2.94 -3.55
CA LEU A 45 11.73 -2.69 -4.66
C LEU A 45 11.47 -1.18 -4.88
N VAL A 46 11.45 -0.37 -3.82
CA VAL A 46 11.34 1.10 -3.93
C VAL A 46 12.53 1.67 -4.70
N PHE A 47 13.76 1.31 -4.33
CA PHE A 47 14.97 1.80 -5.01
C PHE A 47 15.06 1.33 -6.47
N LEU A 48 14.58 0.13 -6.77
CA LEU A 48 14.53 -0.39 -8.14
C LEU A 48 13.43 0.27 -8.99
N LYS A 49 12.29 0.63 -8.38
CA LYS A 49 11.14 1.25 -9.07
C LYS A 49 11.36 2.74 -9.33
N TYR A 50 11.92 3.45 -8.36
CA TYR A 50 12.10 4.90 -8.39
C TYR A 50 13.60 5.27 -8.38
N PRO A 51 14.29 5.16 -9.54
CA PRO A 51 15.72 5.48 -9.64
C PRO A 51 15.97 6.99 -9.48
N ILE A 52 17.14 7.37 -8.96
CA ILE A 52 17.53 8.78 -8.74
C ILE A 52 17.47 9.58 -10.04
N HIS A 53 17.93 8.96 -11.14
CA HIS A 53 18.06 9.64 -12.42
C HIS A 53 17.91 8.66 -13.57
N SER A 54 17.52 9.18 -14.74
CA SER A 54 17.35 8.38 -15.96
C SER A 54 18.69 7.89 -16.53
N ASN A 55 19.81 8.52 -16.13
CA ASN A 55 21.14 8.20 -16.64
C ASN A 55 21.69 6.88 -16.04
N LYS A 56 22.30 6.05 -16.89
CA LYS A 56 22.77 4.69 -16.56
C LYS A 56 23.88 4.66 -15.51
N SER A 57 24.78 5.65 -15.50
CA SER A 57 25.86 5.71 -14.51
C SER A 57 25.34 5.95 -13.09
N LEU A 58 24.28 6.74 -12.96
CA LEU A 58 23.65 7.06 -11.68
C LEU A 58 22.76 5.91 -11.16
N GLN A 59 22.35 4.97 -12.02
CA GLN A 59 21.65 3.75 -11.60
C GLN A 59 22.52 2.80 -10.79
N ILE A 60 23.85 2.88 -10.91
CA ILE A 60 24.80 2.11 -10.07
C ILE A 60 24.67 2.53 -8.60
N LEU A 61 24.38 3.82 -8.34
CA LEU A 61 24.14 4.31 -6.99
C LEU A 61 22.86 3.70 -6.39
N ASP A 62 21.83 3.46 -7.20
CA ASP A 62 20.62 2.75 -6.74
C ASP A 62 20.92 1.31 -6.35
N LEU A 63 21.84 0.63 -7.06
CA LEU A 63 22.27 -0.71 -6.67
C LEU A 63 23.05 -0.70 -5.36
N PHE A 64 23.88 0.32 -5.12
CA PHE A 64 24.57 0.49 -3.83
C PHE A 64 23.57 0.70 -2.69
N LEU A 65 22.51 1.48 -2.90
CA LEU A 65 21.44 1.66 -1.91
C LEU A 65 20.67 0.37 -1.65
N VAL A 66 20.40 -0.44 -2.69
CA VAL A 66 19.81 -1.77 -2.53
C VAL A 66 20.71 -2.67 -1.68
N LEU A 67 22.03 -2.69 -1.94
CA LEU A 67 22.98 -3.46 -1.14
C LEU A 67 23.04 -2.95 0.32
N ALA A 68 22.98 -1.65 0.53
CA ALA A 68 22.93 -1.06 1.88
C ALA A 68 21.65 -1.45 2.64
N VAL A 69 20.49 -1.51 1.96
CA VAL A 69 19.24 -2.03 2.55
C VAL A 69 19.40 -3.50 2.94
N VAL A 70 19.93 -4.32 2.02
CA VAL A 70 20.16 -5.75 2.30
C VAL A 70 21.08 -5.92 3.50
N PHE A 71 22.13 -5.12 3.61
CA PHE A 71 23.05 -5.14 4.75
C PHE A 71 22.37 -4.72 6.05
N CYS A 72 21.75 -3.54 6.11
CA CYS A 72 21.17 -3.01 7.35
C CYS A 72 20.01 -3.85 7.89
N PHE A 73 19.07 -4.23 7.02
CA PHE A 73 17.92 -5.03 7.44
C PHE A 73 18.29 -6.51 7.61
N GLY A 74 19.23 -7.01 6.81
CA GLY A 74 19.82 -8.34 7.00
C GLY A 74 20.58 -8.47 8.31
N TYR A 75 21.24 -7.40 8.75
CA TYR A 75 21.87 -7.34 10.07
C TYR A 75 20.84 -7.50 11.20
N VAL A 76 19.72 -6.78 11.14
CA VAL A 76 18.63 -6.93 12.13
C VAL A 76 18.08 -8.36 12.12
N LEU A 77 17.89 -8.96 10.94
CA LEU A 77 17.46 -10.36 10.82
C LEU A 77 18.45 -11.31 11.50
N THR A 78 19.73 -11.21 11.18
CA THR A 78 20.79 -12.11 11.71
C THR A 78 21.02 -11.93 13.21
N GLN A 79 20.92 -10.72 13.76
CA GLN A 79 21.08 -10.47 15.20
C GLN A 79 19.82 -10.78 16.02
N THR A 80 18.66 -10.95 15.40
CA THR A 80 17.39 -11.23 16.11
C THR A 80 17.03 -12.71 16.09
N GLU A 81 17.27 -13.41 14.97
CA GLU A 81 16.82 -14.79 14.79
C GLU A 81 17.75 -15.84 15.40
N SER A 82 17.15 -16.84 16.03
CA SER A 82 17.86 -17.97 16.67
C SER A 82 18.63 -18.83 15.66
N PHE A 83 18.15 -18.92 14.41
CA PHE A 83 18.85 -19.62 13.34
C PHE A 83 20.26 -19.07 13.08
N PHE A 84 20.48 -17.79 13.36
CA PHE A 84 21.75 -17.10 13.14
C PHE A 84 22.53 -16.86 14.44
N GLN A 85 22.23 -17.61 15.51
CA GLN A 85 22.85 -17.44 16.83
C GLN A 85 24.39 -17.44 16.81
N VAL A 86 25.00 -18.18 15.88
CA VAL A 86 26.46 -18.21 15.69
C VAL A 86 27.05 -16.83 15.34
N TYR A 87 26.27 -15.98 14.68
CA TYR A 87 26.67 -14.65 14.24
C TYR A 87 26.28 -13.54 15.23
N TRP A 88 25.66 -13.88 16.36
CA TRP A 88 25.27 -12.90 17.36
C TRP A 88 26.51 -12.27 18.00
N LEU A 89 26.60 -10.95 17.97
CA LEU A 89 27.66 -10.25 18.71
C LEU A 89 27.56 -10.62 20.20
N ASN A 90 28.68 -11.07 20.75
CA ASN A 90 28.81 -11.54 22.12
C ASN A 90 27.81 -12.65 22.52
N GLY A 91 27.29 -13.41 21.55
CA GLY A 91 26.39 -14.54 21.79
C GLY A 91 25.00 -14.16 22.32
N GLN A 92 24.63 -12.88 22.29
CA GLN A 92 23.30 -12.39 22.73
C GLN A 92 22.53 -11.82 21.55
N SER A 93 21.21 -12.05 21.49
CA SER A 93 20.36 -11.45 20.45
C SER A 93 20.24 -9.93 20.64
N LEU A 94 19.84 -9.23 19.57
CA LEU A 94 19.62 -7.79 19.58
C LEU A 94 18.60 -7.37 20.66
N GLY A 95 17.55 -8.17 20.87
CA GLY A 95 16.56 -7.92 21.92
C GLY A 95 17.11 -8.09 23.34
N ASN A 96 18.05 -9.02 23.54
CA ASN A 96 18.65 -9.30 24.86
C ASN A 96 19.76 -8.31 25.24
N ARG A 97 20.17 -7.42 24.32
CA ARG A 97 21.15 -6.36 24.55
C ARG A 97 20.54 -4.94 24.52
N ALA A 98 19.22 -4.82 24.65
CA ALA A 98 18.56 -3.52 24.66
C ALA A 98 19.13 -2.62 25.79
N GLY A 99 19.69 -1.47 25.44
CA GLY A 99 20.39 -0.56 26.36
C GLY A 99 21.89 -0.85 26.55
N LEU A 100 22.43 -1.89 25.93
CA LEU A 100 23.86 -2.24 25.86
C LEU A 100 24.28 -2.54 24.41
N GLU A 101 23.75 -1.78 23.46
CA GLU A 101 24.02 -1.94 22.04
C GLU A 101 25.47 -1.57 21.69
N HIS A 102 26.03 -2.23 20.68
CA HIS A 102 27.40 -1.96 20.24
C HIS A 102 27.48 -0.79 19.25
N ALA A 103 28.67 -0.23 19.08
CA ALA A 103 28.92 0.81 18.07
C ALA A 103 28.48 0.37 16.66
N LEU A 104 28.64 -0.92 16.32
CA LEU A 104 28.15 -1.48 15.05
C LEU A 104 26.62 -1.44 14.95
N ASP A 105 25.90 -1.75 16.03
CA ASP A 105 24.44 -1.69 16.07
C ASP A 105 23.96 -0.26 15.78
N HIS A 106 24.59 0.75 16.40
CA HIS A 106 24.24 2.15 16.17
C HIS A 106 24.57 2.65 14.77
N VAL A 107 25.73 2.28 14.21
CA VAL A 107 26.11 2.66 12.83
C VAL A 107 25.14 2.05 11.82
N VAL A 108 24.82 0.75 11.97
CA VAL A 108 23.84 0.07 11.11
C VAL A 108 22.47 0.72 11.25
N GLY A 109 22.05 1.05 12.47
CA GLY A 109 20.76 1.69 12.73
C GLY A 109 20.65 3.08 12.11
N LEU A 110 21.71 3.89 12.21
CA LEU A 110 21.75 5.22 11.60
C LEU A 110 21.65 5.15 10.06
N ILE A 111 22.43 4.27 9.43
CA ILE A 111 22.36 4.05 7.98
C ILE A 111 20.96 3.54 7.60
N GLY A 112 20.40 2.63 8.38
CA GLY A 112 19.05 2.10 8.19
C GLY A 112 17.97 3.20 8.21
N LEU A 113 18.02 4.13 9.15
CA LEU A 113 17.09 5.28 9.21
C LEU A 113 17.21 6.19 7.98
N ILE A 114 18.44 6.50 7.56
CA ILE A 114 18.69 7.32 6.38
C ILE A 114 18.10 6.63 5.13
N LEU A 115 18.28 5.33 4.99
CA LEU A 115 17.71 4.55 3.89
C LEU A 115 16.18 4.57 3.88
N VAL A 116 15.54 4.47 5.05
CA VAL A 116 14.08 4.58 5.17
C VAL A 116 13.62 5.97 4.73
N LEU A 117 14.21 7.04 5.26
CA LEU A 117 13.84 8.41 4.89
C LEU A 117 14.02 8.68 3.39
N GLU A 118 15.12 8.21 2.80
CA GLU A 118 15.41 8.36 1.38
C GLU A 118 14.45 7.52 0.51
N ALA A 119 14.12 6.29 0.91
CA ALA A 119 13.13 5.47 0.22
C ALA A 119 11.74 6.12 0.24
N THR A 120 11.32 6.65 1.39
CA THR A 120 10.04 7.36 1.54
C THR A 120 10.01 8.64 0.71
N ARG A 121 11.12 9.38 0.67
CA ARG A 121 11.28 10.57 -0.20
C ARG A 121 11.03 10.25 -1.67
N ARG A 122 11.56 9.12 -2.14
CA ARG A 122 11.40 8.68 -3.54
C ARG A 122 10.00 8.16 -3.84
N ALA A 123 9.39 7.45 -2.89
CA ALA A 123 8.12 6.79 -3.11
C ALA A 123 6.91 7.73 -3.00
N ILE A 124 6.96 8.70 -2.08
CA ILE A 124 5.80 9.55 -1.72
C ILE A 124 6.11 11.04 -1.87
N GLY A 125 7.37 11.45 -1.68
CA GLY A 125 7.79 12.85 -1.73
C GLY A 125 8.38 13.34 -0.41
N LEU A 126 8.69 14.64 -0.33
CA LEU A 126 9.45 15.24 0.78
C LEU A 126 8.65 15.40 2.08
N THR A 127 7.33 15.45 2.03
CA THR A 127 6.49 15.83 3.17
C THR A 127 6.67 14.89 4.37
N LEU A 128 6.56 13.57 4.14
CA LEU A 128 6.63 12.57 5.23
C LEU A 128 8.06 12.41 5.81
N PRO A 129 9.14 12.36 5.00
CA PRO A 129 10.50 12.35 5.52
C PRO A 129 10.87 13.60 6.31
N LEU A 130 10.44 14.79 5.86
CA LEU A 130 10.69 16.03 6.59
C LEU A 130 9.99 16.04 7.95
N LEU A 131 8.77 15.50 8.00
CA LEU A 131 8.06 15.33 9.26
C LEU A 131 8.82 14.37 10.19
N ALA A 132 9.20 13.19 9.72
CA ALA A 132 9.98 12.24 10.53
C ALA A 132 11.32 12.83 10.99
N PHE A 133 12.00 13.60 10.14
CA PHE A 133 13.24 14.30 10.50
C PHE A 133 13.01 15.36 11.58
N ALA A 134 11.91 16.12 11.50
CA ALA A 134 11.53 17.07 12.54
C ALA A 134 11.29 16.38 13.89
N PHE A 135 10.65 15.19 13.89
CA PHE A 135 10.50 14.37 15.10
C PHE A 135 11.84 13.86 15.64
N LEU A 136 12.79 13.48 14.79
CA LEU A 136 14.13 13.10 15.25
C LEU A 136 14.87 14.28 15.92
N ILE A 137 14.72 15.50 15.36
CA ILE A 137 15.26 16.72 15.98
C ILE A 137 14.56 17.00 17.31
N TYR A 138 13.23 16.87 17.36
CA TYR A 138 12.44 17.00 18.60
C TYR A 138 12.96 16.03 19.68
N ALA A 139 13.17 14.75 19.34
CA ALA A 139 13.72 13.75 20.26
C ALA A 139 15.10 14.13 20.84
N ALA A 140 15.94 14.80 20.05
CA ALA A 140 17.27 15.23 20.48
C ALA A 140 17.23 16.55 21.30
N TYR A 141 16.43 17.52 20.85
CA TYR A 141 16.47 18.91 21.32
C TYR A 141 15.20 19.36 22.06
N GLY A 142 14.36 18.43 22.51
CA GLY A 142 13.13 18.74 23.24
C GLY A 142 13.33 19.60 24.49
N TYR A 143 14.56 19.68 25.03
CA TYR A 143 14.88 20.48 26.21
C TYR A 143 14.93 21.99 25.93
N ILE A 144 15.03 22.41 24.67
CA ILE A 144 15.08 23.82 24.26
C ILE A 144 13.65 24.36 24.00
N LEU A 145 12.65 23.47 23.94
CA LEU A 145 11.32 23.84 23.49
C LEU A 145 10.54 24.62 24.55
N PRO A 146 9.66 25.56 24.14
CA PRO A 146 8.77 26.25 25.06
C PRO A 146 7.80 25.27 25.74
N ASP A 147 7.32 25.61 26.94
CA ASP A 147 6.40 24.76 27.73
C ASP A 147 5.12 24.35 27.00
N TRP A 148 4.63 25.20 26.08
CA TRP A 148 3.44 24.91 25.27
C TRP A 148 3.68 23.89 24.15
N LEU A 149 4.93 23.53 23.87
CA LEU A 149 5.33 22.56 22.84
C LEU A 149 5.95 21.30 23.45
N PHE A 150 5.36 20.83 24.56
CA PHE A 150 5.66 19.54 25.20
C PHE A 150 7.18 19.27 25.39
N PRO A 151 7.91 20.11 26.14
CA PRO A 151 9.34 19.92 26.31
C PRO A 151 9.66 18.63 27.08
N HIS A 152 10.79 18.02 26.74
CA HIS A 152 11.31 16.84 27.45
C HIS A 152 12.83 16.94 27.59
N ARG A 153 13.44 16.07 28.40
CA ARG A 153 14.88 16.11 28.75
C ARG A 153 15.88 16.03 27.57
N GLY A 154 15.41 15.77 26.34
CA GLY A 154 16.26 15.38 25.20
C GLY A 154 16.86 13.98 25.36
N TYR A 155 17.20 13.34 24.25
CA TYR A 155 17.81 12.01 24.22
C TYR A 155 19.07 12.01 23.36
N ASN A 156 20.07 11.22 23.76
CA ASN A 156 21.28 11.01 22.97
C ASN A 156 20.96 10.29 21.66
N TRP A 157 21.75 10.57 20.61
CA TRP A 157 21.56 9.97 19.29
C TRP A 157 21.57 8.44 19.30
N GLU A 158 22.43 7.82 20.12
CA GLU A 158 22.45 6.37 20.30
C GLU A 158 21.09 5.83 20.78
N ARG A 159 20.48 6.50 21.76
CA ARG A 159 19.17 6.11 22.29
C ARG A 159 18.05 6.33 21.27
N ILE A 160 18.10 7.43 20.52
CA ILE A 160 17.13 7.73 19.46
C ILE A 160 17.21 6.65 18.37
N VAL A 161 18.42 6.31 17.91
CA VAL A 161 18.63 5.28 16.89
C VAL A 161 18.19 3.90 17.39
N SER A 162 18.50 3.55 18.64
CA SER A 162 18.03 2.29 19.24
C SER A 162 16.51 2.20 19.22
N GLN A 163 15.83 3.23 19.69
CA GLN A 163 14.38 3.22 19.78
C GLN A 163 13.69 3.22 18.40
N THR A 164 14.22 4.01 17.46
CA THR A 164 13.58 4.23 16.16
C THR A 164 13.93 3.16 15.12
N TYR A 165 15.06 2.44 15.24
CA TYR A 165 15.45 1.41 14.28
C TYR A 165 15.73 0.04 14.91
N LEU A 166 16.50 -0.03 16.00
CA LEU A 166 16.94 -1.33 16.54
C LEU A 166 15.86 -2.04 17.35
N HIS A 167 14.92 -1.30 17.94
CA HIS A 167 13.81 -1.83 18.71
C HIS A 167 12.54 -2.06 17.87
N SER A 168 11.61 -2.82 18.44
CA SER A 168 10.31 -3.16 17.85
C SER A 168 9.24 -2.06 17.97
N GLN A 169 9.62 -0.85 18.40
CA GLN A 169 8.68 0.29 18.55
C GLN A 169 8.85 1.35 17.45
N GLY A 170 9.93 1.26 16.65
CA GLY A 170 10.25 2.21 15.60
C GLY A 170 9.84 1.73 14.21
N VAL A 171 10.80 1.67 13.28
CA VAL A 171 10.62 1.16 11.90
C VAL A 171 9.98 -0.23 11.88
N PHE A 172 10.35 -1.10 12.83
CA PHE A 172 9.77 -2.45 12.99
C PHE A 172 8.57 -2.49 13.95
N GLY A 173 7.88 -1.36 14.07
CA GLY A 173 6.74 -1.17 14.95
C GLY A 173 5.40 -1.56 14.35
N ILE A 174 4.34 -1.08 15.00
CA ILE A 174 2.96 -1.41 14.69
C ILE A 174 2.55 -0.99 13.26
N ALA A 175 3.04 0.15 12.77
CA ALA A 175 2.81 0.62 11.39
C ALA A 175 3.22 -0.40 10.34
N LEU A 176 4.45 -0.91 10.44
CA LEU A 176 4.95 -1.89 9.50
C LEU A 176 4.29 -3.26 9.69
N LYS A 177 3.93 -3.60 10.94
CA LYS A 177 3.18 -4.82 11.28
C LYS A 177 1.79 -4.83 10.66
N VAL A 178 1.04 -3.75 10.76
CA VAL A 178 -0.27 -3.59 10.12
C VAL A 178 -0.15 -3.74 8.61
N MET A 179 0.87 -3.11 8.01
CA MET A 179 1.13 -3.24 6.58
C MET A 179 1.37 -4.69 6.15
N PHE A 180 2.17 -5.41 6.93
CA PHE A 180 2.52 -6.81 6.69
C PHE A 180 1.32 -7.74 6.88
N THR A 181 0.57 -7.59 7.97
CA THR A 181 -0.52 -8.51 8.36
C THR A 181 -1.81 -8.29 7.59
N TYR A 182 -2.11 -7.05 7.17
CA TYR A 182 -3.40 -6.71 6.57
C TYR A 182 -3.24 -6.12 5.17
N VAL A 183 -2.53 -5.01 5.08
CA VAL A 183 -2.61 -4.12 3.91
C VAL A 183 -2.09 -4.78 2.64
N PHE A 184 -0.91 -5.41 2.71
CA PHE A 184 -0.33 -6.00 1.53
C PHE A 184 -1.19 -7.15 0.99
N LEU A 185 -1.80 -7.94 1.88
CA LEU A 185 -2.72 -9.01 1.47
C LEU A 185 -3.95 -8.47 0.75
N PHE A 186 -4.48 -7.33 1.20
CA PHE A 186 -5.57 -6.65 0.50
C PHE A 186 -5.14 -6.17 -0.89
N VAL A 187 -3.98 -5.53 -1.01
CA VAL A 187 -3.42 -5.09 -2.31
C VAL A 187 -3.19 -6.29 -3.25
N LEU A 188 -2.66 -7.40 -2.72
CA LEU A 188 -2.49 -8.64 -3.47
C LEU A 188 -3.84 -9.22 -3.91
N PHE A 189 -4.83 -9.23 -3.02
CA PHE A 189 -6.18 -9.67 -3.33
C PHE A 189 -6.81 -8.83 -4.46
N GLY A 190 -6.69 -7.50 -4.38
CA GLY A 190 -7.22 -6.57 -5.39
C GLY A 190 -6.61 -6.82 -6.77
N THR A 191 -5.29 -6.99 -6.83
CA THR A 191 -4.59 -7.26 -8.10
C THR A 191 -4.86 -8.65 -8.67
N VAL A 192 -5.04 -9.67 -7.83
CA VAL A 192 -5.53 -10.99 -8.28
C VAL A 192 -6.93 -10.86 -8.86
N LEU A 193 -7.82 -10.11 -8.20
CA LEU A 193 -9.18 -9.87 -8.65
C LEU A 193 -9.21 -9.13 -10.01
N GLU A 194 -8.34 -8.13 -10.21
CA GLU A 194 -8.16 -7.46 -11.50
C GLU A 194 -7.77 -8.45 -12.62
N GLU A 195 -6.82 -9.37 -12.36
CA GLU A 195 -6.38 -10.39 -13.32
C GLU A 195 -7.49 -11.40 -13.68
N THR A 196 -8.52 -11.56 -12.84
CA THR A 196 -9.70 -12.40 -13.19
C THR A 196 -10.66 -11.74 -14.19
N GLY A 197 -10.42 -10.47 -14.56
CA GLY A 197 -11.32 -9.71 -15.43
C GLY A 197 -12.46 -9.00 -14.70
N ALA A 198 -12.36 -8.85 -13.37
CA ALA A 198 -13.34 -8.15 -12.56
C ALA A 198 -13.58 -6.71 -13.01
N THR A 199 -12.57 -6.04 -13.58
CA THR A 199 -12.68 -4.70 -14.17
C THR A 199 -13.77 -4.63 -15.25
N GLY A 200 -13.77 -5.59 -16.18
CA GLY A 200 -14.80 -5.67 -17.23
C GLY A 200 -16.18 -5.97 -16.65
N TYR A 201 -16.25 -6.83 -15.64
CA TYR A 201 -17.50 -7.15 -14.95
C TYR A 201 -18.11 -5.93 -14.23
N ILE A 202 -17.30 -5.18 -13.48
CA ILE A 202 -17.72 -3.96 -12.77
C ILE A 202 -18.22 -2.92 -13.77
N LEU A 203 -17.45 -2.66 -14.83
CA LEU A 203 -17.82 -1.68 -15.85
C LEU A 203 -19.14 -2.06 -16.55
N ASN A 204 -19.31 -3.33 -16.93
CA ASN A 204 -20.54 -3.82 -17.55
C ASN A 204 -21.75 -3.79 -16.60
N THR A 205 -21.54 -4.10 -15.32
CA THR A 205 -22.59 -4.02 -14.30
C THR A 205 -23.03 -2.57 -14.09
N ALA A 206 -22.08 -1.65 -13.96
CA ALA A 206 -22.38 -0.22 -13.86
C ALA A 206 -23.13 0.29 -15.09
N ARG A 207 -22.73 -0.13 -16.31
CA ARG A 207 -23.43 0.20 -17.57
C ARG A 207 -24.89 -0.26 -17.55
N ARG A 208 -25.17 -1.45 -17.00
CA ARG A 208 -26.55 -1.96 -16.88
C ARG A 208 -27.39 -1.14 -15.90
N ILE A 209 -26.83 -0.77 -14.75
CA ILE A 209 -27.52 0.04 -13.73
C ILE A 209 -27.89 1.42 -14.30
N PHE A 210 -26.99 2.05 -15.03
CA PHE A 210 -27.17 3.42 -15.53
C PHE A 210 -27.55 3.53 -17.00
N ARG A 211 -27.97 2.43 -17.65
CA ARG A 211 -28.28 2.39 -19.09
C ARG A 211 -29.23 3.49 -19.52
N ASN A 212 -30.36 3.61 -18.84
CA ASN A 212 -31.42 4.57 -19.16
C ASN A 212 -31.30 5.88 -18.34
N SER A 213 -30.14 6.16 -17.74
CA SER A 213 -29.97 7.34 -16.90
C SER A 213 -29.37 8.50 -17.70
N THR A 214 -29.88 9.72 -17.48
CA THR A 214 -29.24 10.94 -18.00
C THR A 214 -27.82 11.05 -17.45
N GLY A 215 -26.84 11.18 -18.35
CA GLY A 215 -25.42 11.14 -18.00
C GLY A 215 -24.91 9.74 -17.64
N GLY A 216 -25.60 8.68 -18.08
CA GLY A 216 -25.27 7.29 -17.79
C GLY A 216 -23.77 6.96 -17.92
N PRO A 217 -23.12 7.26 -19.05
CA PRO A 217 -21.69 7.03 -19.27
C PRO A 217 -20.76 7.65 -18.21
N ALA A 218 -21.09 8.84 -17.72
CA ALA A 218 -20.32 9.51 -16.69
C ALA A 218 -20.63 8.97 -15.28
N LYS A 219 -21.87 8.53 -15.01
CA LYS A 219 -22.21 7.79 -13.77
C LYS A 219 -21.53 6.42 -13.70
N VAL A 220 -21.45 5.74 -14.85
CA VAL A 220 -20.68 4.50 -15.03
C VAL A 220 -19.22 4.76 -14.70
N ALA A 221 -18.62 5.82 -15.24
CA ALA A 221 -17.24 6.21 -14.93
C ALA A 221 -17.05 6.38 -13.42
N VAL A 222 -17.88 7.20 -12.77
CA VAL A 222 -17.78 7.47 -11.32
C VAL A 222 -17.85 6.18 -10.48
N ILE A 223 -18.85 5.33 -10.69
CA ILE A 223 -19.01 4.11 -9.88
C ILE A 223 -17.95 3.06 -10.20
N SER A 224 -17.63 2.84 -11.48
CA SER A 224 -16.63 1.84 -11.86
C SER A 224 -15.23 2.23 -11.41
N SER A 225 -14.84 3.49 -11.56
CA SER A 225 -13.57 4.00 -11.03
C SER A 225 -13.57 3.97 -9.51
N GLY A 226 -14.68 4.22 -8.83
CA GLY A 226 -14.71 4.11 -7.38
C GLY A 226 -14.55 2.69 -6.85
N MET A 227 -15.24 1.73 -7.46
CA MET A 227 -15.09 0.32 -7.13
C MET A 227 -13.71 -0.23 -7.49
N MET A 228 -13.11 0.22 -8.60
CA MET A 228 -11.75 -0.19 -8.98
C MET A 228 -10.68 0.48 -8.12
N GLY A 229 -10.90 1.74 -7.75
CA GLY A 229 -10.04 2.48 -6.83
C GLY A 229 -10.04 1.86 -5.43
N SER A 230 -11.18 1.32 -4.99
CA SER A 230 -11.28 0.60 -3.72
C SER A 230 -10.51 -0.72 -3.69
N LEU A 231 -10.24 -1.30 -4.86
CA LEU A 231 -9.48 -2.54 -5.08
C LEU A 231 -8.00 -2.32 -5.39
N SER A 232 -7.60 -1.12 -5.79
CA SER A 232 -6.19 -0.82 -6.13
C SER A 232 -5.53 0.10 -5.10
N GLY A 233 -6.31 0.86 -4.33
CA GLY A 233 -5.82 1.86 -3.37
C GLY A 233 -5.00 2.99 -4.01
N SER A 234 -4.97 3.07 -5.36
CA SER A 234 -4.08 3.96 -6.11
C SER A 234 -4.84 4.72 -7.18
N ALA A 235 -4.98 6.03 -6.98
CA ALA A 235 -5.63 6.91 -7.94
C ALA A 235 -4.93 6.90 -9.31
N VAL A 236 -3.61 6.89 -9.32
CA VAL A 236 -2.80 6.88 -10.56
C VAL A 236 -2.99 5.59 -11.34
N ALA A 237 -2.95 4.44 -10.66
CA ALA A 237 -3.16 3.14 -11.29
C ALA A 237 -4.59 3.00 -11.83
N ASN A 238 -5.56 3.52 -11.08
CA ASN A 238 -6.95 3.51 -11.47
C ASN A 238 -7.17 4.37 -12.73
N THR A 239 -6.70 5.63 -12.75
CA THR A 239 -6.80 6.48 -13.94
C THR A 239 -6.08 5.88 -15.16
N ALA A 240 -4.96 5.18 -14.96
CA ALA A 240 -4.27 4.48 -16.03
C ALA A 240 -5.00 3.23 -16.55
N THR A 241 -5.92 2.66 -15.79
CA THR A 241 -6.71 1.49 -16.17
C THR A 241 -8.13 1.87 -16.58
N THR A 242 -8.97 2.31 -15.65
CA THR A 242 -10.37 2.72 -15.91
C THR A 242 -10.45 3.95 -16.80
N GLY A 243 -9.60 4.95 -16.54
CA GLY A 243 -9.57 6.21 -17.28
C GLY A 243 -9.40 6.05 -18.79
N THR A 244 -8.65 5.04 -19.23
CA THR A 244 -8.46 4.74 -20.66
C THR A 244 -9.77 4.38 -21.37
N PHE A 245 -10.75 3.86 -20.65
CA PHE A 245 -12.08 3.51 -21.17
C PHE A 245 -13.13 4.55 -20.80
N THR A 246 -13.11 5.08 -19.59
CA THR A 246 -14.16 5.97 -19.07
C THR A 246 -14.04 7.38 -19.65
N ILE A 247 -12.83 7.90 -19.89
CA ILE A 247 -12.65 9.23 -20.46
C ILE A 247 -13.17 9.30 -21.91
N PRO A 248 -12.80 8.40 -22.84
CA PRO A 248 -13.37 8.39 -24.18
C PRO A 248 -14.90 8.20 -24.17
N LEU A 249 -15.41 7.36 -23.27
CA LEU A 249 -16.83 7.08 -23.12
C LEU A 249 -17.64 8.31 -22.66
N MET A 250 -17.10 9.11 -21.75
CA MET A 250 -17.72 10.39 -21.38
C MET A 250 -17.66 11.38 -22.55
N ARG A 251 -16.53 11.47 -23.24
CA ARG A 251 -16.35 12.38 -24.38
C ARG A 251 -17.31 12.09 -25.53
N SER A 252 -17.59 10.81 -25.82
CA SER A 252 -18.52 10.43 -26.88
C SER A 252 -19.97 10.85 -26.61
N THR A 253 -20.29 11.28 -25.38
CA THR A 253 -21.62 11.77 -25.00
C THR A 253 -21.70 13.28 -24.78
N GLY A 254 -20.68 14.02 -25.27
CA GLY A 254 -20.67 15.48 -25.27
C GLY A 254 -19.91 16.13 -24.11
N PHE A 255 -19.32 15.36 -23.20
CA PHE A 255 -18.46 15.92 -22.16
C PHE A 255 -17.17 16.48 -22.77
N ARG A 256 -16.81 17.70 -22.38
CA ARG A 256 -15.51 18.30 -22.76
C ARG A 256 -14.37 17.43 -22.22
N PRO A 257 -13.24 17.28 -22.94
CA PRO A 257 -12.11 16.45 -22.51
C PRO A 257 -11.58 16.82 -21.11
N THR A 258 -11.53 18.10 -20.79
CA THR A 258 -11.10 18.61 -19.48
C THR A 258 -12.04 18.20 -18.35
N VAL A 259 -13.36 18.23 -18.59
CA VAL A 259 -14.37 17.82 -17.61
C VAL A 259 -14.34 16.32 -17.41
N ALA A 260 -14.25 15.54 -18.49
CA ALA A 260 -14.13 14.08 -18.42
C ALA A 260 -12.88 13.65 -17.64
N GLY A 261 -11.73 14.28 -17.89
CA GLY A 261 -10.51 14.04 -17.13
C GLY A 261 -10.64 14.41 -15.65
N GLY A 262 -11.30 15.53 -15.33
CA GLY A 262 -11.56 15.95 -13.95
C GLY A 262 -12.48 15.00 -13.19
N ILE A 263 -13.55 14.51 -13.82
CA ILE A 263 -14.46 13.51 -13.23
C ILE A 263 -13.71 12.22 -12.93
N GLU A 264 -12.90 11.73 -13.88
CA GLU A 264 -12.12 10.51 -13.69
C GLU A 264 -11.07 10.67 -12.57
N ALA A 265 -10.38 11.81 -12.52
CA ALA A 265 -9.39 12.09 -11.49
C ALA A 265 -10.04 12.17 -10.09
N ALA A 266 -11.21 12.82 -9.98
CA ALA A 266 -11.96 12.88 -8.73
C ALA A 266 -12.46 11.50 -8.29
N ALA A 267 -13.11 10.76 -9.18
CA ALA A 267 -13.57 9.41 -8.90
C ALA A 267 -12.40 8.47 -8.54
N SER A 268 -11.27 8.57 -9.24
CA SER A 268 -10.08 7.77 -8.93
C SER A 268 -9.48 8.11 -7.57
N SER A 269 -9.43 9.39 -7.22
CA SER A 269 -8.91 9.85 -5.92
C SER A 269 -9.82 9.41 -4.76
N GLY A 270 -11.13 9.47 -4.96
CA GLY A 270 -12.11 8.98 -3.99
C GLY A 270 -12.01 7.49 -3.70
N GLY A 271 -11.41 6.70 -4.60
CA GLY A 271 -11.20 5.25 -4.40
C GLY A 271 -10.40 4.93 -3.13
N ALA A 272 -9.51 5.83 -2.72
CA ALA A 272 -8.76 5.73 -1.46
C ALA A 272 -9.64 5.82 -0.20
N LEU A 273 -10.87 6.32 -0.31
CA LEU A 273 -11.83 6.38 0.80
C LEU A 273 -12.71 5.13 0.87
N VAL A 274 -12.84 4.40 -0.25
CA VAL A 274 -13.78 3.29 -0.37
C VAL A 274 -13.12 2.00 0.15
N PRO A 275 -13.76 1.28 1.09
CA PRO A 275 -13.33 -0.05 1.49
C PRO A 275 -13.32 -1.06 0.30
N PRO A 276 -12.51 -2.13 0.33
CA PRO A 276 -11.81 -2.68 1.49
C PRO A 276 -10.32 -2.32 1.58
N ILE A 277 -9.69 -1.80 0.53
CA ILE A 277 -8.24 -1.51 0.56
C ILE A 277 -7.97 -0.12 1.08
N MET A 278 -8.73 0.89 0.64
CA MET A 278 -8.52 2.29 1.03
C MET A 278 -7.08 2.77 0.71
N GLY A 279 -6.80 4.06 0.90
CA GLY A 279 -5.48 4.65 0.66
C GLY A 279 -4.55 4.61 1.87
N ALA A 280 -3.32 5.09 1.68
CA ALA A 280 -2.28 5.16 2.71
C ALA A 280 -2.74 5.81 4.03
N GLY A 281 -3.66 6.78 3.96
CA GLY A 281 -4.20 7.49 5.13
C GLY A 281 -5.01 6.59 6.07
N ALA A 282 -5.73 5.59 5.54
CA ALA A 282 -6.47 4.64 6.37
C ALA A 282 -5.55 3.79 7.26
N TYR A 283 -4.34 3.53 6.78
CA TYR A 283 -3.33 2.79 7.55
C TYR A 283 -2.64 3.68 8.57
N MET A 284 -2.40 4.96 8.27
CA MET A 284 -1.94 5.92 9.29
C MET A 284 -2.95 6.06 10.43
N MET A 285 -4.26 5.97 10.16
CA MET A 285 -5.27 6.00 11.22
C MET A 285 -5.19 4.81 12.19
N LEU A 286 -4.72 3.64 11.77
CA LEU A 286 -4.50 2.51 12.68
C LEU A 286 -3.45 2.79 13.74
N GLU A 287 -2.56 3.73 13.44
CA GLU A 287 -1.42 4.07 14.27
C GLU A 287 -1.69 5.28 15.18
N ILE A 288 -2.42 6.26 14.66
CA ILE A 288 -2.56 7.58 15.30
C ILE A 288 -3.83 7.65 16.16
N VAL A 289 -4.84 6.81 15.89
CA VAL A 289 -6.12 6.87 16.60
C VAL A 289 -6.02 6.13 17.94
N GLU A 290 -6.23 6.87 19.02
CA GLU A 290 -6.39 6.35 20.37
C GLU A 290 -7.84 6.50 20.87
N PRO A 291 -8.43 5.45 21.50
CA PRO A 291 -7.87 4.12 21.74
C PRO A 291 -7.64 3.33 20.44
N ALA A 292 -6.70 2.38 20.47
CA ALA A 292 -6.29 1.62 19.29
C ALA A 292 -7.50 0.99 18.58
N VAL A 293 -7.71 1.37 17.31
CA VAL A 293 -8.80 0.88 16.48
C VAL A 293 -8.34 -0.25 15.56
N THR A 294 -9.26 -1.16 15.28
CA THR A 294 -9.09 -2.21 14.28
C THR A 294 -9.34 -1.66 12.87
N TYR A 295 -8.77 -2.32 11.87
CA TYR A 295 -9.01 -1.95 10.47
C TYR A 295 -10.49 -2.04 10.08
N LEU A 296 -11.24 -2.94 10.70
CA LEU A 296 -12.67 -3.06 10.50
C LEU A 296 -13.43 -1.83 11.01
N GLU A 297 -12.99 -1.24 12.12
CA GLU A 297 -13.60 -0.01 12.66
C GLU A 297 -13.35 1.18 11.73
N ILE A 298 -12.14 1.29 11.18
CA ILE A 298 -11.82 2.31 10.18
C ILE A 298 -12.67 2.13 8.92
N ILE A 299 -12.82 0.89 8.42
CA ILE A 299 -13.71 0.58 7.29
C ILE A 299 -15.14 1.02 7.57
N LYS A 300 -15.67 0.70 8.75
CA LYS A 300 -17.04 1.07 9.16
C LYS A 300 -17.19 2.59 9.22
N ALA A 301 -16.21 3.28 9.80
CA ALA A 301 -16.21 4.73 9.90
C ALA A 301 -16.11 5.40 8.51
N ALA A 302 -15.32 4.85 7.59
CA ALA A 302 -15.12 5.38 6.25
C ALA A 302 -16.29 5.12 5.29
N LEU A 303 -17.18 4.19 5.61
CA LEU A 303 -18.34 3.86 4.75
C LEU A 303 -19.24 5.08 4.52
N ILE A 304 -19.53 5.86 5.58
CA ILE A 304 -20.40 7.04 5.47
C ILE A 304 -19.74 8.12 4.59
N PRO A 305 -18.48 8.57 4.85
CA PRO A 305 -17.77 9.50 3.97
C PRO A 305 -17.67 9.01 2.53
N ALA A 306 -17.39 7.72 2.30
CA ALA A 306 -17.30 7.15 0.97
C ALA A 306 -18.63 7.25 0.22
N ILE A 307 -19.75 6.85 0.85
CA ILE A 307 -21.09 6.96 0.24
C ILE A 307 -21.41 8.42 -0.10
N LEU A 308 -21.17 9.34 0.83
CA LEU A 308 -21.45 10.76 0.61
C LEU A 308 -20.60 11.34 -0.52
N TYR A 309 -19.31 10.99 -0.58
CA TYR A 309 -18.40 11.44 -1.64
C TYR A 309 -18.88 10.99 -3.03
N TYR A 310 -19.22 9.71 -3.19
CA TYR A 310 -19.69 9.20 -4.48
C TYR A 310 -21.12 9.64 -4.81
N ALA A 311 -21.99 9.81 -3.82
CA ALA A 311 -23.30 10.41 -4.01
C ALA A 311 -23.17 11.85 -4.54
N ALA A 312 -22.29 12.65 -3.94
CA ALA A 312 -22.02 14.01 -4.41
C ALA A 312 -21.46 14.02 -5.84
N LEU A 313 -20.48 13.17 -6.16
CA LEU A 313 -19.96 13.04 -7.53
C LEU A 313 -21.05 12.63 -8.53
N LEU A 314 -21.90 11.66 -8.18
CA LEU A 314 -23.01 11.24 -9.03
C LEU A 314 -24.00 12.37 -9.31
N LEU A 315 -24.32 13.19 -8.29
CA LEU A 315 -25.19 14.36 -8.45
C LEU A 315 -24.55 15.42 -9.35
N ILE A 316 -23.28 15.76 -9.11
CA ILE A 316 -22.52 16.73 -9.92
C ILE A 316 -22.54 16.31 -11.39
N VAL A 317 -22.19 15.06 -11.65
CA VAL A 317 -22.16 14.51 -13.01
C VAL A 317 -23.56 14.47 -13.62
N HIS A 318 -24.59 14.13 -12.85
CA HIS A 318 -25.96 14.10 -13.33
C HIS A 318 -26.47 15.49 -13.74
N PHE A 319 -26.30 16.50 -12.89
CA PHE A 319 -26.72 17.87 -13.20
C PHE A 319 -25.88 18.47 -14.33
N HIS A 320 -24.59 18.16 -14.40
CA HIS A 320 -23.75 18.57 -15.53
C HIS A 320 -24.22 17.95 -16.84
N ALA A 321 -24.52 16.64 -16.85
CA ALA A 321 -25.06 15.95 -18.02
C ALA A 321 -26.38 16.57 -18.49
N LYS A 322 -27.28 16.90 -17.54
CA LYS A 322 -28.56 17.55 -17.84
C LYS A 322 -28.35 18.95 -18.44
N ARG A 323 -27.37 19.71 -17.95
CA ARG A 323 -27.04 21.05 -18.45
C ARG A 323 -26.53 21.02 -19.90
N ILE A 324 -25.74 20.02 -20.26
CA ILE A 324 -25.19 19.89 -21.62
C ILE A 324 -26.11 19.12 -22.59
N GLY A 325 -27.27 18.67 -22.13
CA GLY A 325 -28.19 17.86 -22.94
C GLY A 325 -27.59 16.52 -23.37
N ALA A 326 -26.68 15.94 -22.57
CA ALA A 326 -26.03 14.68 -22.91
C ALA A 326 -27.09 13.57 -23.07
N PRO A 327 -27.11 12.85 -24.20
CA PRO A 327 -28.10 11.81 -24.44
C PRO A 327 -27.96 10.68 -23.41
N ALA A 328 -29.08 10.00 -23.15
CA ALA A 328 -29.01 8.69 -22.50
C ALA A 328 -28.21 7.74 -23.41
N SER A 329 -27.49 6.78 -22.82
CA SER A 329 -26.65 5.88 -23.59
C SER A 329 -27.50 4.87 -24.36
N ASP A 330 -27.54 4.99 -25.70
CA ASP A 330 -28.09 3.98 -26.62
C ASP A 330 -27.13 2.81 -26.93
N GLY A 331 -26.00 2.72 -26.22
CA GLY A 331 -24.98 1.72 -26.47
C GLY A 331 -25.50 0.29 -26.25
N ASP A 332 -25.55 -0.48 -27.34
CA ASP A 332 -25.77 -1.92 -27.39
C ASP A 332 -24.88 -2.61 -26.33
N VAL A 333 -25.51 -3.12 -25.28
CA VAL A 333 -24.80 -3.87 -24.24
C VAL A 333 -24.55 -5.23 -24.85
N GLN A 334 -23.32 -5.48 -25.35
CA GLN A 334 -22.92 -6.83 -25.76
C GLN A 334 -23.39 -7.84 -24.69
N GLU A 335 -24.35 -8.70 -25.08
CA GLU A 335 -25.15 -9.51 -24.15
C GLU A 335 -24.36 -10.63 -23.45
N ARG A 336 -23.05 -10.76 -23.70
CA ARG A 336 -22.25 -11.85 -23.14
C ARG A 336 -21.32 -11.37 -22.03
N PRO A 337 -21.67 -11.59 -20.75
CA PRO A 337 -20.70 -11.47 -19.68
C PRO A 337 -19.73 -12.67 -19.73
N PRO A 338 -18.40 -12.50 -19.59
CA PRO A 338 -17.63 -13.50 -18.87
C PRO A 338 -18.21 -13.52 -17.43
N ARG A 339 -18.57 -14.71 -16.94
CA ARG A 339 -19.22 -14.90 -15.64
C ARG A 339 -18.17 -15.04 -14.53
N PRO A 340 -18.06 -14.11 -13.57
CA PRO A 340 -17.59 -14.44 -12.24
C PRO A 340 -18.80 -14.46 -11.30
N ARG A 341 -19.70 -15.45 -11.44
CA ARG A 341 -20.89 -15.57 -10.57
C ARG A 341 -20.56 -15.98 -9.12
N GLY A 342 -19.31 -16.31 -8.80
CA GLY A 342 -18.89 -16.63 -7.44
C GLY A 342 -18.20 -15.47 -6.72
N LEU A 343 -17.31 -14.75 -7.38
CA LEU A 343 -16.29 -13.93 -6.70
C LEU A 343 -16.82 -12.67 -6.02
N VAL A 344 -17.82 -12.02 -6.62
CA VAL A 344 -18.38 -10.75 -6.12
C VAL A 344 -19.42 -10.99 -5.02
N VAL A 345 -20.08 -12.15 -4.99
CA VAL A 345 -21.03 -12.53 -3.93
C VAL A 345 -20.30 -12.85 -2.62
N PHE A 346 -19.10 -13.43 -2.69
CA PHE A 346 -18.28 -13.69 -1.50
C PHE A 346 -17.69 -12.43 -0.87
N LEU A 347 -17.50 -11.35 -1.63
CA LEU A 347 -17.00 -10.07 -1.09
C LEU A 347 -18.02 -9.38 -0.16
N ILE A 348 -19.31 -9.72 -0.28
CA ILE A 348 -20.42 -9.09 0.43
C ILE A 348 -20.74 -9.83 1.75
N LEU A 349 -20.29 -11.08 1.93
CA LEU A 349 -20.75 -11.96 3.01
C LEU A 349 -19.99 -11.86 4.35
N GLY A 350 -19.19 -10.82 4.56
CA GLY A 350 -18.88 -10.33 5.91
C GLY A 350 -18.35 -11.38 6.92
N TYR A 351 -17.38 -12.21 6.53
CA TYR A 351 -16.62 -13.03 7.49
C TYR A 351 -15.48 -12.22 8.12
N THR A 352 -15.02 -12.64 9.30
CA THR A 352 -14.00 -11.92 10.09
C THR A 352 -12.74 -11.61 9.24
N PRO A 353 -12.19 -10.37 9.31
CA PRO A 353 -11.27 -9.83 8.29
C PRO A 353 -10.04 -10.72 8.00
N PHE A 354 -9.52 -11.39 9.01
CA PHE A 354 -8.28 -12.17 8.92
C PHE A 354 -8.45 -13.52 8.21
N ARG A 355 -9.48 -14.29 8.57
CA ARG A 355 -9.77 -15.57 7.88
C ARG A 355 -10.49 -15.34 6.56
N ALA A 356 -11.32 -14.31 6.45
CA ALA A 356 -12.05 -14.01 5.24
C ALA A 356 -11.13 -13.63 4.08
N VAL A 357 -10.06 -12.86 4.30
CA VAL A 357 -9.16 -12.44 3.21
C VAL A 357 -8.25 -13.57 2.77
N SER A 358 -7.67 -14.33 3.69
CA SER A 358 -6.82 -15.49 3.35
C SER A 358 -7.65 -16.63 2.74
N ILE A 359 -8.84 -16.91 3.26
CA ILE A 359 -9.77 -17.90 2.68
C ILE A 359 -10.38 -17.36 1.39
N ALA A 360 -10.69 -16.07 1.25
CA ALA A 360 -11.16 -15.51 -0.03
C ALA A 360 -10.05 -15.52 -1.07
N LEU A 361 -8.80 -15.23 -0.72
CA LEU A 361 -7.66 -15.36 -1.62
C LEU A 361 -7.47 -16.83 -2.02
N LEU A 362 -7.49 -17.76 -1.07
CA LEU A 362 -7.42 -19.21 -1.34
C LEU A 362 -8.61 -19.69 -2.19
N PHE A 363 -9.82 -19.21 -1.90
CA PHE A 363 -11.05 -19.57 -2.61
C PHE A 363 -11.13 -18.95 -3.99
N VAL A 364 -10.67 -17.71 -4.19
CA VAL A 364 -10.51 -17.08 -5.51
C VAL A 364 -9.50 -17.86 -6.34
N LEU A 365 -8.41 -18.33 -5.72
CA LEU A 365 -7.41 -19.15 -6.40
C LEU A 365 -7.91 -20.54 -6.73
N ILE A 366 -8.64 -21.19 -5.82
CA ILE A 366 -9.22 -22.52 -6.03
C ILE A 366 -10.38 -22.44 -7.04
N VAL A 367 -11.39 -21.61 -6.81
CA VAL A 367 -12.56 -21.47 -7.72
C VAL A 367 -12.16 -20.86 -9.06
N GLY A 368 -11.22 -19.92 -9.05
CA GLY A 368 -10.57 -19.43 -10.26
C GLY A 368 -9.86 -20.55 -11.01
N ALA A 369 -9.14 -21.44 -10.32
CA ALA A 369 -8.46 -22.59 -10.93
C ALA A 369 -9.41 -23.59 -11.62
N PHE A 370 -10.64 -23.75 -11.11
CA PHE A 370 -11.63 -24.71 -11.61
C PHE A 370 -12.58 -24.16 -12.69
N SER A 371 -12.64 -22.84 -12.88
CA SER A 371 -13.45 -22.24 -13.94
C SER A 371 -12.60 -21.96 -15.18
N PRO A 372 -12.88 -22.58 -16.34
CA PRO A 372 -12.06 -22.46 -17.56
C PRO A 372 -11.97 -21.03 -18.13
N THR A 373 -12.80 -20.10 -17.65
CA THR A 373 -12.87 -18.70 -18.12
C THR A 373 -12.31 -17.66 -17.15
N THR A 374 -12.05 -18.02 -15.89
CA THR A 374 -11.51 -17.14 -14.83
C THR A 374 -10.21 -17.68 -14.23
N ARG A 375 -9.56 -18.62 -14.93
CA ARG A 375 -8.35 -19.30 -14.48
C ARG A 375 -7.16 -18.36 -14.47
N VAL A 376 -6.76 -17.93 -13.28
CA VAL A 376 -5.47 -17.28 -13.08
C VAL A 376 -4.40 -18.37 -13.17
N GLY A 377 -3.84 -18.56 -14.37
CA GLY A 377 -2.70 -19.46 -14.54
C GLY A 377 -1.46 -18.96 -13.77
N PRO A 378 -0.38 -19.77 -13.68
CA PRO A 378 0.85 -19.37 -12.98
C PRO A 378 1.42 -18.03 -13.46
N ARG A 379 1.29 -17.73 -14.76
CA ARG A 379 1.68 -16.44 -15.36
C ARG A 379 0.78 -15.26 -14.96
N GLY A 380 -0.49 -15.51 -14.65
CA GLY A 380 -1.40 -14.50 -14.12
C GLY A 380 -1.10 -14.20 -12.66
N MET A 381 -0.78 -15.24 -11.88
CA MET A 381 -0.36 -15.08 -10.48
C MET A 381 0.93 -14.28 -10.35
N ILE A 382 1.94 -14.57 -11.17
CA ILE A 382 3.19 -13.79 -11.19
C ILE A 382 2.91 -12.31 -11.51
N ARG A 383 2.02 -12.03 -12.47
CA ARG A 383 1.62 -10.66 -12.82
C ARG A 383 0.86 -9.98 -11.68
N ALA A 384 -0.02 -10.69 -10.99
CA ALA A 384 -0.70 -10.16 -9.81
C ALA A 384 0.29 -9.80 -8.70
N LEU A 385 1.26 -10.68 -8.40
CA LEU A 385 2.33 -10.42 -7.42
C LEU A 385 3.18 -9.20 -7.79
N GLU A 386 3.58 -9.07 -9.07
CA GLU A 386 4.30 -7.90 -9.57
C GLU A 386 3.49 -6.60 -9.44
N ARG A 387 2.20 -6.64 -9.78
CA ARG A 387 1.30 -5.48 -9.63
C ARG A 387 1.07 -5.12 -8.18
N ALA A 388 0.89 -6.12 -7.32
CA ALA A 388 0.71 -5.94 -5.88
C ALA A 388 1.94 -5.28 -5.27
N ALA A 389 3.14 -5.76 -5.62
CA ALA A 389 4.39 -5.12 -5.24
C ALA A 389 4.46 -3.68 -5.78
N HIS A 390 4.13 -3.44 -7.05
CA HIS A 390 4.12 -2.08 -7.60
C HIS A 390 3.21 -1.10 -6.85
N GLY A 391 2.01 -1.51 -6.43
CA GLY A 391 1.10 -0.68 -5.64
C GLY A 391 1.49 -0.58 -4.16
N GLY A 392 1.99 -1.67 -3.59
CA GLY A 392 2.28 -1.83 -2.17
C GLY A 392 3.59 -1.17 -1.72
N VAL A 393 4.61 -1.09 -2.57
CA VAL A 393 5.96 -0.65 -2.15
C VAL A 393 6.01 0.77 -1.61
N SER A 394 5.20 1.69 -2.13
CA SER A 394 5.09 3.04 -1.56
C SER A 394 4.47 3.03 -0.16
N LEU A 395 3.49 2.16 0.07
CA LEU A 395 2.86 2.01 1.38
C LEU A 395 3.83 1.41 2.41
N ILE A 396 4.68 0.46 2.00
CA ILE A 396 5.73 -0.10 2.86
C ILE A 396 6.70 0.99 3.32
N ALA A 397 7.21 1.82 2.38
CA ALA A 397 8.09 2.93 2.73
C ALA A 397 7.39 3.99 3.61
N ALA A 398 6.11 4.25 3.38
CA ALA A 398 5.32 5.13 4.25
C ALA A 398 5.31 4.61 5.68
N ALA A 399 4.93 3.34 5.86
CA ALA A 399 4.79 2.73 7.17
C ALA A 399 6.11 2.62 7.92
N SER A 400 7.20 2.27 7.23
CA SER A 400 8.54 2.29 7.82
C SER A 400 8.92 3.69 8.35
N CYS A 401 8.58 4.76 7.61
CA CYS A 401 8.88 6.13 8.02
C CYS A 401 7.95 6.63 9.14
N VAL A 402 6.66 6.27 9.09
CA VAL A 402 5.72 6.53 10.20
C VAL A 402 6.17 5.84 11.47
N GLY A 403 6.75 4.63 11.38
CA GLY A 403 7.37 3.95 12.51
C GLY A 403 8.46 4.77 13.20
N ILE A 404 9.21 5.62 12.48
CA ILE A 404 10.19 6.53 13.08
C ILE A 404 9.48 7.56 13.97
N ILE A 405 8.37 8.14 13.48
CA ILE A 405 7.58 9.13 14.22
C ILE A 405 7.01 8.50 15.49
N ILE A 406 6.40 7.33 15.38
CA ILE A 406 5.82 6.61 16.52
C ILE A 406 6.90 6.22 17.53
N GLY A 407 8.05 5.75 17.05
CA GLY A 407 9.19 5.42 17.91
C GLY A 407 9.67 6.63 18.71
N VAL A 408 9.66 7.82 18.11
CA VAL A 408 9.98 9.07 18.82
C VAL A 408 8.89 9.42 19.83
N VAL A 409 7.62 9.44 19.43
CA VAL A 409 6.50 9.77 20.34
C VAL A 409 6.53 8.86 21.57
N THR A 410 6.69 7.55 21.36
CA THR A 410 6.82 6.56 22.43
C THR A 410 8.03 6.82 23.34
N LEU A 411 9.11 7.39 22.82
CA LEU A 411 10.32 7.73 23.60
C LEU A 411 10.10 8.98 24.46
N THR A 412 9.37 9.96 23.94
CA THR A 412 9.22 11.29 24.54
C THR A 412 8.04 11.38 25.49
N GLY A 413 7.02 10.52 25.33
CA GLY A 413 5.76 10.57 26.05
C GLY A 413 4.70 11.24 25.20
#